data_AF-A0A7X9PQE6-F1
#
_entry.id   AF-A0A7X9PQE6-F1
#
_cell.length_a   1.000
_cell.length_b   1.000
_cell.length_c   1.000
_cell.angle_alpha   90.00
_cell.angle_beta   90.00
_cell.angle_gamma   90.00
#
_symmetry.space_group_name_H-M   'P 1'
#
loop_
_entity.id
_entity.type
_entity.pdbx_description
1 polymer ?
#
loop_
_entity_poly.entity_id
_entity_poly.type
_entity_poly.pdbx_seq_one_letter_code
_entity_poly.pdbx_strand_id
1 'polypeptide(L)' 'REELAALAEKAVGNDPGKEIIVYCDTGKTCTGWAFILTEMLGYRDVKVYDGSFMEWAADAGAPVE' A
#
# COMPACT_ATOMS: atom_id res chain seq x y z
N ARG A 1 -0.05 4.31 -17.68
CA ARG A 1 1.06 3.55 -17.03
C ARG A 1 2.11 4.50 -16.47
N GLU A 2 2.63 5.42 -17.27
CA GLU A 2 3.64 6.40 -16.83
C GLU A 2 3.18 7.29 -15.68
N GLU A 3 1.96 7.84 -15.75
CA GLU A 3 1.38 8.65 -14.65
C GLU A 3 1.21 7.86 -13.34
N LEU A 4 0.80 6.59 -13.44
CA LEU A 4 0.67 5.71 -12.28
C LEU A 4 2.04 5.38 -11.66
N ALA A 5 3.05 5.17 -12.49
CA ALA A 5 4.43 4.97 -12.03
C ALA A 5 4.93 6.21 -11.29
N ALA A 6 4.75 7.40 -11.88
CA ALA A 6 5.17 8.66 -11.27
C ALA A 6 4.44 8.95 -9.94
N LEU A 7 3.18 8.54 -9.80
CA LEU A 7 2.44 8.65 -8.53
C LEU A 7 2.96 7.64 -7.50
N ALA A 8 3.13 6.37 -7.89
CA ALA A 8 3.63 5.33 -7.01
C ALA A 8 5.05 5.64 -6.51
N GLU A 9 5.97 6.03 -7.38
CA GLU A 9 7.37 6.32 -7.03
C GLU A 9 7.51 7.41 -5.96
N LYS A 10 6.62 8.43 -5.98
CA LYS A 10 6.58 9.47 -4.94
C LYS A 10 6.20 8.93 -3.57
N ALA A 11 5.40 7.87 -3.51
CA ALA A 11 4.90 7.29 -2.27
C ALA A 11 5.79 6.15 -1.74
N VAL A 12 6.21 5.23 -2.62
CA VAL A 12 6.88 3.98 -2.22
C VAL A 12 8.36 3.92 -2.61
N GLY A 13 8.83 4.83 -3.46
CA GLY A 13 10.15 4.79 -4.09
C GLY A 13 10.16 3.97 -5.38
N ASN A 14 11.32 3.79 -6.01
CA ASN A 14 11.44 3.12 -7.32
C ASN A 14 12.06 1.71 -7.25
N ASP A 15 12.28 1.17 -6.05
CA ASP A 15 12.84 -0.18 -5.87
C ASP A 15 11.72 -1.24 -5.93
N PRO A 16 11.65 -2.09 -6.97
CA PRO A 16 10.62 -3.11 -7.09
C PRO A 16 10.79 -4.28 -6.12
N GLY A 17 11.91 -4.36 -5.39
CA GLY A 17 12.15 -5.37 -4.34
C GLY A 17 11.84 -4.91 -2.93
N LYS A 18 11.53 -3.62 -2.72
CA LYS A 18 11.19 -3.07 -1.40
C LYS A 18 9.83 -3.60 -0.94
N GLU A 19 9.75 -3.96 0.35
CA GLU A 19 8.47 -4.30 0.98
C GLU A 19 7.56 -3.08 1.03
N ILE A 20 6.32 -3.26 0.59
CA ILE A 20 5.26 -2.25 0.60
C ILE A 20 4.03 -2.85 1.26
N ILE A 21 3.53 -2.21 2.32
CA ILE A 21 2.26 -2.55 2.94
C ILE A 21 1.25 -1.46 2.57
N VAL A 22 0.20 -1.83 1.84
CA VAL A 22 -0.89 -0.92 1.52
C VAL A 22 -2.06 -1.10 2.48
N TYR A 23 -2.66 0.01 2.88
CA TYR A 23 -3.83 0.05 3.75
C TYR A 23 -4.76 1.21 3.33
N CYS A 24 -6.01 1.18 3.79
CA CYS A 24 -6.93 2.31 3.71
C CYS A 24 -7.74 2.38 5.02
N ASP A 25 -9.05 2.58 4.97
CA ASP A 25 -9.91 2.54 6.17
C ASP A 25 -10.35 1.10 6.52
N THR A 26 -10.72 0.30 5.51
CA THR A 26 -11.40 -1.01 5.63
C THR A 26 -10.74 -2.13 4.83
N GLY A 27 -9.52 -1.94 4.31
CA GLY A 27 -8.86 -2.92 3.45
C GLY A 27 -9.43 -3.07 2.04
N LYS A 28 -10.44 -2.27 1.67
CA LYS A 28 -11.16 -2.42 0.39
C LYS A 28 -10.46 -1.70 -0.76
N THR A 29 -10.32 -0.39 -0.65
CA THR A 29 -9.82 0.46 -1.74
C THR A 29 -8.31 0.33 -1.97
N CYS A 30 -7.53 -0.07 -0.95
CA CYS A 30 -6.10 -0.29 -1.07
C CYS A 30 -5.73 -1.47 -1.99
N THR A 31 -6.65 -2.41 -2.20
CA THR A 31 -6.44 -3.53 -3.14
C THR A 31 -6.25 -3.06 -4.59
N GLY A 32 -6.87 -1.94 -4.97
CA GLY A 32 -6.63 -1.32 -6.28
C GLY A 32 -5.18 -0.89 -6.46
N TRP A 33 -4.57 -0.31 -5.42
CA TRP A 33 -3.15 0.02 -5.43
C TRP A 33 -2.26 -1.22 -5.37
N ALA A 34 -2.64 -2.24 -4.61
CA ALA A 34 -1.91 -3.52 -4.61
C ALA A 34 -1.83 -4.10 -6.03
N PHE A 35 -2.94 -4.13 -6.76
CA PHE A 35 -2.99 -4.58 -8.16
C PHE A 35 -2.13 -3.70 -9.08
N ILE A 36 -2.23 -2.37 -8.97
CA ILE A 36 -1.43 -1.45 -9.80
C ILE A 36 0.06 -1.67 -9.56
N LEU A 37 0.49 -1.72 -8.29
CA LEU A 37 1.89 -1.88 -7.93
C LEU A 37 2.47 -3.22 -8.42
N THR A 38 1.73 -4.32 -8.21
CA THR A 38 2.18 -5.66 -8.59
C THR A 38 2.07 -5.89 -10.11
N GLU A 39 0.86 -5.87 -10.64
CA GLU A 39 0.56 -6.33 -11.99
C GLU A 39 0.96 -5.34 -13.09
N MET A 40 0.96 -4.04 -12.80
CA MET A 40 1.23 -3.01 -13.82
C MET A 40 2.64 -2.41 -13.74
N LEU A 41 3.17 -2.28 -12.51
CA LEU A 41 4.42 -1.58 -12.21
C LEU A 41 5.57 -2.52 -11.80
N GLY A 42 5.28 -3.77 -11.44
CA GLY A 42 6.29 -4.80 -11.19
C GLY A 42 6.94 -4.79 -9.81
N TYR A 43 6.31 -4.15 -8.81
CA TYR A 43 6.71 -4.31 -7.41
C TYR A 43 6.41 -5.73 -6.94
N ARG A 44 7.40 -6.40 -6.35
CA ARG A 44 7.35 -7.85 -6.10
C ARG A 44 6.95 -8.21 -4.67
N ASP A 45 7.10 -7.29 -3.73
CA ASP A 45 6.79 -7.51 -2.32
C ASP A 45 5.75 -6.50 -1.82
N VAL A 46 4.51 -6.66 -2.29
CA VAL A 46 3.37 -5.82 -1.92
C VAL A 46 2.37 -6.65 -1.12
N LYS A 47 2.06 -6.21 0.10
CA LYS A 47 1.11 -6.85 1.01
C LYS A 47 -0.06 -5.92 1.28
N VAL A 48 -1.26 -6.48 1.44
CA VAL A 48 -2.45 -5.74 1.87
C VAL A 48 -2.63 -5.95 3.36
N TYR A 49 -2.73 -4.85 4.11
CA TYR A 49 -3.20 -4.88 5.48
C TYR A 49 -4.73 -4.72 5.49
N ASP A 50 -5.44 -5.84 5.59
CA ASP A 50 -6.89 -5.95 5.43
C ASP A 50 -7.67 -5.31 6.57
N GLY A 51 -7.18 -5.40 7.81
CA GLY A 51 -7.74 -4.66 8.95
C GLY A 51 -7.61 -3.14 8.82
N SER A 52 -6.55 -2.69 8.13
CA SER A 52 -6.37 -1.29 7.73
C SER A 52 -6.43 -0.32 8.93
N PHE A 53 -6.70 0.96 8.69
CA PHE A 53 -6.66 1.95 9.76
C PHE A 53 -7.69 1.69 10.86
N MET A 54 -8.86 1.12 10.55
CA MET A 54 -9.84 0.80 11.61
C MET A 54 -9.38 -0.29 12.57
N GLU A 55 -8.67 -1.32 12.12
CA GLU A 55 -8.05 -2.29 13.02
C GLU A 55 -6.91 -1.64 13.82
N TRP A 56 -6.04 -0.87 13.15
CA TRP A 56 -4.92 -0.19 13.81
C TRP A 56 -5.39 0.75 14.92
N ALA A 57 -6.41 1.58 14.64
CA ALA A 57 -6.95 2.54 15.59
C ALA A 57 -7.79 1.88 16.71
N ALA A 58 -8.15 0.60 16.58
CA ALA A 58 -8.82 -0.13 17.65
C ALA A 58 -7.85 -0.56 18.76
N ASP A 59 -6.55 -0.67 18.46
CA ASP A 59 -5.53 -0.91 19.47
C ASP A 59 -5.09 0.40 20.13
N ALA A 60 -5.42 0.55 21.42
CA ALA A 60 -5.05 1.73 22.21
C ALA A 60 -3.53 1.91 22.40
N GLY A 61 -2.74 0.86 22.17
CA GLY A 61 -1.28 0.90 22.21
C GLY A 61 -0.63 1.25 20.86
N ALA A 62 -1.39 1.28 19.76
CA ALA A 62 -0.85 1.54 18.45
C ALA A 62 -0.52 3.02 18.25
N PRO A 63 0.69 3.38 17.76
CA PRO A 63 1.06 4.76 17.52
C PRO A 63 0.31 5.34 16.31
N VAL A 64 0.01 6.64 16.38
CA VAL A 64 -0.60 7.45 15.30
C VAL A 64 0.16 8.78 15.22
N GLU A 65 0.42 9.25 14.01
CA GLU A 65 1.12 10.52 13.70
C GLU A 65 0.16 11.63 13.30
#